data_AF-A0A9X1IJX2-F1
#
_entry.id   AF-A0A9X1IJX2-F1
#
_cell.length_a   1.000
_cell.length_b   1.000
_cell.length_c   1.000
_cell.angle_alpha   90.00
_cell.angle_beta   90.00
_cell.angle_gamma   90.00
#
_symmetry.space_group_name_H-M   'P 1'
#
loop_
_entity.id
_entity.type
_entity.pdbx_description
1 polymer ?
#
loop_
_entity_poly.entity_id
_entity_poly.type
_entity_poly.pdbx_seq_one_letter_code
_entity_poly.pdbx_strand_id
1 'polypeptide(L)'
;MANALDMMANITVKGAWMAETEAAASTDTAEWQARAKNLLKAELKRRGVTYAQLVEKLAVIGVHETEPNIRNKIARGSFTAVFLLQVMAAIGAKELRID
;
A
#
# COMPACT_ATOMS: atom_id res chain seq x y z
N MET A 1 33.42 -31.79 -22.02
CA MET A 1 32.53 -31.08 -22.95
C MET A 1 31.11 -31.35 -22.50
N ALA A 2 30.56 -30.53 -21.59
CA ALA A 2 29.16 -30.67 -21.19
C ALA A 2 28.29 -30.42 -22.43
N ASN A 3 27.42 -31.36 -22.76
CA ASN A 3 26.71 -31.41 -24.03
C ASN A 3 25.64 -30.30 -24.07
N ALA A 4 25.45 -29.64 -25.21
CA ALA A 4 24.45 -28.58 -25.39
C ALA A 4 23.03 -29.04 -25.02
N LEU A 5 22.79 -30.35 -25.03
CA LEU A 5 21.56 -31.01 -24.57
C LEU A 5 21.26 -30.80 -23.06
N ASP A 6 22.28 -30.83 -22.19
CA ASP A 6 22.10 -30.61 -20.73
C ASP A 6 21.77 -29.15 -20.42
N MET A 7 22.27 -28.23 -21.24
CA MET A 7 21.95 -26.80 -21.11
C MET A 7 20.50 -26.49 -21.53
N MET A 8 19.98 -27.21 -22.53
CA MET A 8 18.60 -27.08 -22.99
C MET A 8 17.59 -27.68 -22.01
N ALA A 9 17.92 -28.83 -21.39
CA ALA A 9 17.08 -29.45 -20.36
C ALA A 9 16.90 -28.53 -19.13
N ASN A 10 17.96 -27.85 -18.69
CA ASN A 10 17.88 -26.94 -17.55
C ASN A 10 17.06 -25.67 -17.88
N ILE A 11 17.05 -25.18 -19.13
CA ILE A 11 16.26 -24.01 -19.54
C ILE A 11 14.76 -24.35 -19.61
N THR A 12 14.39 -25.51 -20.16
CA THR A 12 12.98 -25.95 -20.24
C THR A 12 12.41 -26.29 -18.87
N VAL A 13 13.21 -26.89 -17.98
CA VAL A 13 12.81 -27.14 -16.59
C VAL A 13 12.72 -25.80 -15.85
N LYS A 14 13.69 -24.89 -15.94
CA LYS A 14 13.62 -23.59 -15.24
C LYS A 14 12.45 -22.71 -15.68
N GLY A 15 11.99 -22.82 -16.94
CA GLY A 15 10.77 -22.17 -17.42
C GLY A 15 9.47 -22.75 -16.83
N ALA A 16 9.42 -24.07 -16.59
CA ALA A 16 8.27 -24.73 -15.99
C ALA A 16 8.14 -24.44 -14.47
N TRP A 17 9.25 -24.23 -13.77
CA TRP A 17 9.27 -23.95 -12.32
C TRP A 17 9.06 -22.46 -11.98
N MET A 18 8.95 -21.59 -13.00
CA MET A 18 8.70 -20.16 -12.84
C MET A 18 7.22 -19.78 -13.01
N ALA A 19 6.37 -20.68 -13.49
CA ALA A 19 4.96 -20.39 -13.76
C ALA A 19 4.00 -20.68 -12.59
N GLU A 20 4.43 -21.43 -11.56
CA GLU A 20 3.54 -21.86 -10.47
C GLU A 20 3.57 -20.95 -9.23
N THR A 21 4.23 -19.78 -9.30
CA THR A 21 4.41 -18.89 -8.13
C THR A 21 3.69 -17.54 -8.25
N GLU A 22 2.68 -17.39 -9.11
CA GLU A 22 2.12 -16.04 -9.38
C GLU A 22 0.59 -15.94 -9.47
N ALA A 23 -0.16 -16.83 -8.79
CA ALA A 23 -1.63 -16.75 -8.74
C ALA A 23 -2.23 -16.78 -7.32
N ALA A 24 -1.40 -16.59 -6.29
CA ALA A 24 -1.85 -16.48 -4.89
C ALA A 24 -1.42 -15.16 -4.24
N ALA A 25 -1.58 -14.04 -4.96
CA ALA A 25 -1.76 -12.76 -4.27
C ALA A 25 -3.07 -12.87 -3.47
N SER A 26 -2.93 -13.30 -2.21
CA SER A 26 -4.00 -13.65 -1.28
C SER A 26 -5.16 -12.68 -1.37
N THR A 27 -6.37 -13.17 -1.62
CA THR A 27 -7.62 -12.42 -1.60
C THR A 27 -7.73 -11.56 -0.33
N ASP A 28 -7.21 -12.07 0.79
CA ASP A 28 -7.13 -11.38 2.08
C ASP A 28 -6.38 -10.04 1.98
N THR A 29 -5.15 -10.02 1.45
CA THR A 29 -4.33 -8.79 1.46
C THR A 29 -4.98 -7.67 0.65
N ALA A 30 -5.59 -7.97 -0.50
CA ALA A 30 -6.26 -6.98 -1.33
C ALA A 30 -7.54 -6.43 -0.66
N GLU A 31 -8.32 -7.30 0.00
CA GLU A 31 -9.50 -6.91 0.77
C GLU A 31 -9.11 -6.01 1.95
N TRP A 32 -8.08 -6.39 2.71
CA TRP A 32 -7.59 -5.59 3.84
C TRP A 32 -7.02 -4.24 3.40
N GLN A 33 -6.31 -4.18 2.27
CA GLN A 33 -5.87 -2.92 1.67
C GLN A 33 -7.05 -2.03 1.27
N ALA A 34 -8.10 -2.62 0.68
CA ALA A 34 -9.31 -1.90 0.33
C ALA A 34 -10.03 -1.36 1.58
N ARG A 35 -10.11 -2.16 2.65
CA ARG A 35 -10.67 -1.73 3.93
C ARG A 35 -9.85 -0.59 4.54
N ALA A 36 -8.52 -0.73 4.63
CA ALA A 36 -7.63 0.28 5.19
C ALA A 36 -7.72 1.63 4.47
N LYS A 37 -7.69 1.64 3.13
CA LYS A 37 -7.84 2.90 2.38
C LYS A 37 -9.23 3.52 2.52
N ASN A 38 -10.28 2.71 2.56
CA ASN A 38 -11.65 3.20 2.71
C ASN A 38 -11.87 3.83 4.09
N LEU A 39 -11.33 3.21 5.15
CA LEU A 39 -11.35 3.75 6.50
C LEU A 39 -10.65 5.10 6.58
N LEU A 40 -9.44 5.20 6.04
CA LEU A 40 -8.68 6.45 6.07
C LEU A 40 -9.38 7.55 5.26
N LYS A 41 -9.91 7.22 4.07
CA LYS A 41 -10.69 8.18 3.26
C LYS A 41 -11.97 8.63 3.95
N ALA A 42 -12.68 7.72 4.63
CA ALA A 42 -13.87 8.06 5.39
C ALA A 42 -13.53 9.04 6.50
N GLU A 43 -12.40 8.85 7.20
CA GLU A 43 -11.97 9.75 8.27
C GLU A 43 -11.60 11.15 7.74
N LEU A 44 -10.88 11.22 6.62
CA LEU A 44 -10.59 12.49 5.95
C LEU A 44 -11.89 13.21 5.54
N LYS A 45 -12.85 12.47 4.97
CA LYS A 45 -14.15 13.02 4.56
C LYS A 45 -14.98 13.50 5.75
N ARG A 46 -15.01 12.74 6.86
CA ARG A 46 -15.72 13.12 8.10
C ARG A 46 -15.22 14.44 8.67
N ARG A 47 -13.94 14.74 8.48
CA ARG A 47 -13.30 15.98 8.97
C ARG A 47 -13.24 17.08 7.92
N GLY A 48 -13.73 16.84 6.71
CA GLY A 48 -13.66 17.80 5.60
C GLY A 48 -12.24 18.15 5.18
N VAL A 49 -11.26 17.25 5.38
CA VAL A 49 -9.85 17.50 5.06
C VAL A 49 -9.55 17.04 3.63
N THR A 50 -9.10 17.98 2.79
CA THR A 50 -8.61 17.66 1.44
C THR A 50 -7.17 17.15 1.47
N TYR A 51 -6.68 16.54 0.39
CA TYR A 51 -5.29 16.09 0.35
C TYR A 51 -4.28 17.24 0.44
N ALA A 52 -4.59 18.40 -0.15
CA ALA A 52 -3.77 19.60 -0.03
C ALA A 52 -3.67 20.05 1.44
N GLN A 53 -4.80 20.10 2.15
CA GLN A 53 -4.82 20.43 3.59
C GLN A 53 -4.12 19.37 4.44
N LEU A 54 -4.19 18.09 4.04
CA LEU A 54 -3.49 17.02 4.75
C LEU A 54 -1.97 17.19 4.63
N VAL A 55 -1.45 17.60 3.47
CA VAL A 55 -0.02 17.93 3.30
C VAL A 55 0.40 19.03 4.27
N GLU A 56 -0.37 20.12 4.33
CA GLU A 56 -0.09 21.24 5.24
C GLU A 56 -0.11 20.80 6.71
N LYS A 57 -1.12 20.02 7.11
CA LYS A 57 -1.24 19.50 8.48
C LYS A 57 -0.12 18.52 8.86
N LEU A 58 0.32 17.69 7.92
CA LEU A 58 1.45 16.79 8.11
C LEU A 58 2.76 17.57 8.27
N ALA A 59 2.94 18.66 7.50
CA ALA A 59 4.12 19.50 7.62
C ALA A 59 4.25 20.15 9.01
N VAL A 60 3.12 20.52 9.64
CA VAL A 60 3.10 21.07 11.02
C VAL A 60 3.70 20.09 12.05
N ILE A 61 3.54 18.77 11.84
CA ILE A 61 4.11 17.73 12.71
C ILE A 61 5.48 17.22 12.22
N GLY A 62 6.09 17.91 11.25
CA GLY A 62 7.41 17.58 10.69
C GLY A 62 7.39 16.53 9.58
N VAL A 63 6.22 16.06 9.16
CA VAL A 63 6.06 15.07 8.09
C VAL A 63 5.87 15.77 6.75
N HIS A 64 6.92 15.78 5.93
CA HIS A 64 6.90 16.44 4.63
C HIS A 64 6.48 15.45 3.54
N GLU A 65 5.32 15.69 2.97
CA GLU A 65 4.73 14.84 1.93
C GLU A 65 4.21 15.70 0.78
N THR A 66 3.96 15.08 -0.37
CA THR A 66 3.32 15.74 -1.52
C THR A 66 1.94 15.17 -1.76
N GLU A 67 1.03 15.97 -2.32
CA GLU A 67 -0.32 15.50 -2.63
C GLU A 67 -0.33 14.25 -3.54
N PRO A 68 0.47 14.17 -4.62
CA PRO A 68 0.56 12.95 -5.42
C PRO A 68 1.07 11.75 -4.62
N ASN A 69 2.03 11.93 -3.71
CA ASN A 69 2.57 10.82 -2.92
C ASN A 69 1.53 10.28 -1.93
N ILE A 70 0.85 11.16 -1.20
CA ILE A 70 -0.24 10.78 -0.29
C ILE A 70 -1.36 10.08 -1.05
N ARG A 71 -1.78 10.64 -2.19
CA ARG A 71 -2.81 10.04 -3.04
C ARG A 71 -2.42 8.62 -3.44
N ASN A 72 -1.17 8.41 -3.87
CA ASN A 72 -0.67 7.09 -4.27
C ASN A 72 -0.52 6.13 -3.08
N LYS A 73 -0.12 6.61 -1.90
CA LYS A 73 -0.05 5.79 -0.67
C LYS A 73 -1.43 5.33 -0.22
N ILE A 74 -2.40 6.23 -0.17
CA ILE A 74 -3.78 5.93 0.22
C ILE A 74 -4.45 5.06 -0.86
N ALA A 75 -4.24 5.32 -2.15
CA ALA A 75 -4.85 4.53 -3.22
C ALA A 75 -4.44 3.06 -3.19
N ARG A 76 -3.17 2.77 -2.87
CA ARG A 76 -2.62 1.42 -2.75
C ARG A 76 -3.07 0.69 -1.49
N GLY A 77 -3.44 1.41 -0.43
CA GLY A 77 -3.93 0.82 0.82
C GLY A 77 -2.89 0.06 1.65
N SER A 78 -1.64 0.02 1.20
CA SER A 78 -0.49 -0.62 1.86
C SER A 78 0.43 0.41 2.54
N PHE A 79 -0.15 1.38 3.24
CA PHE A 79 0.62 2.35 4.03
C PHE A 79 1.02 1.76 5.38
N THR A 80 2.10 2.28 5.97
CA THR A 80 2.57 1.83 7.28
C THR A 80 1.64 2.30 8.40
N ALA A 81 1.61 1.58 9.52
CA ALA A 81 0.90 2.02 10.71
C ALA A 81 1.42 3.38 11.23
N VAL A 82 2.72 3.66 11.05
CA VAL A 82 3.32 4.96 11.37
C VAL A 82 2.67 6.09 10.55
N PHE A 83 2.52 5.91 9.24
CA PHE A 83 1.85 6.89 8.39
C PHE A 83 0.39 7.10 8.79
N LEU A 84 -0.32 6.01 9.10
CA LEU A 84 -1.69 6.10 9.62
C LEU A 84 -1.75 6.97 10.87
N LEU A 85 -0.91 6.71 11.87
CA LEU A 85 -0.86 7.48 13.12
C LEU A 85 -0.49 8.94 12.89
N GLN A 86 0.45 9.22 11.98
CA GLN A 86 0.80 10.59 11.59
C GLN A 86 -0.39 11.34 10.98
N VAL A 87 -1.12 10.69 10.06
CA VAL A 87 -2.34 11.28 9.47
C VAL A 87 -3.39 11.52 10.54
N MET A 88 -3.62 10.56 11.43
CA MET A 88 -4.57 10.68 12.54
C MET A 88 -4.20 11.84 13.47
N ALA A 89 -2.93 11.97 13.85
CA ALA A 89 -2.46 13.07 14.68
C ALA A 89 -2.62 14.42 13.97
N ALA A 90 -2.25 14.51 12.69
CA ALA A 90 -2.33 15.72 11.88
C ALA A 90 -3.78 16.22 11.68
N ILE A 91 -4.74 15.31 11.55
CA ILE A 91 -6.17 15.66 11.42
C ILE A 91 -6.91 15.74 12.76
N GLY A 92 -6.20 15.54 13.89
CA GLY A 92 -6.76 15.56 15.24
C GLY A 92 -7.71 14.41 15.54
N ALA A 93 -7.52 13.25 14.91
CA ALA A 93 -8.31 12.05 15.12
C ALA A 93 -7.79 11.24 16.31
N LYS A 94 -8.69 10.94 17.25
CA LYS A 94 -8.37 10.19 18.47
C LYS A 94 -8.68 8.70 18.35
N GLU A 95 -9.60 8.34 17.46
CA GLU A 95 -10.08 6.97 17.30
C GLU A 95 -10.33 6.66 15.82
N LEU A 96 -10.12 5.41 15.44
CA LEU A 96 -10.47 4.87 14.13
C LEU A 96 -11.41 3.68 14.32
N ARG A 97 -12.65 3.85 13.89
CA ARG A 97 -13.69 2.81 13.97
C ARG A 97 -13.64 1.90 12.75
N ILE A 98 -13.67 0.58 12.96
CA ILE A 98 -13.43 -0.45 11.94
C ILE A 98 -14.72 -1.24 11.62
N ASP A 99 -15.79 -0.93 12.33
CA ASP A 99 -17.08 -1.62 12.47
C ASP A 99 -18.19 -1.00 11.63
#